data_AF-A0A080ZQE6-F1
#
_entry.id   AF-A0A080ZQE6-F1
#
_cell.length_a   1.000
_cell.length_b   1.000
_cell.length_c   1.000
_cell.angle_alpha   90.00
_cell.angle_beta   90.00
_cell.angle_gamma   90.00
#
_symmetry.space_group_name_H-M   'P 1'
#
loop_
_entity.id
_entity.type
_entity.pdbx_description
1 polymer ?
#
loop_
_entity_poly.entity_id
_entity_poly.type
_entity_poly.pdbx_seq_one_letter_code
_entity_poly.pdbx_strand_id
1 'polypeptide(L)'
;MHAMQQRTTCSCDRRSASTHPHKQVLLLYGNVCVANVFVCLEQIEDSDGLFDFDVEVKPLLNVLVNKSLAQALLEVKEEQEMQLLHCQHEVLKAEKNDARQAERELEDKAKEANRQKELVKKKKAEQQRHDQIMRKKLFAWQFARPLVSQTIDQATATLQKKGVFYDPILRSLSIWLARDVYEGTDDTIQLRALSTELLNDLIFHGLRRQALFAQLLPNESEAMVRLLLRDPLVLPLPEDASAGTEPLSVTEIGPIALSRADSLEAIESRIEAWILENVGSQVNIPKGGFLSYCSSRK
;
A
#
# COMPACT_ATOMS: atom_id res chain seq x y z
N MET A 1 1.95 -78.42 32.24
CA MET A 1 2.31 -79.18 33.47
C MET A 1 2.11 -80.66 33.16
N HIS A 2 3.17 -81.33 32.72
CA HIS A 2 3.16 -82.76 32.35
C HIS A 2 3.65 -83.60 33.54
N ALA A 3 3.01 -84.76 33.69
CA ALA A 3 3.03 -85.62 34.85
C ALA A 3 4.42 -86.21 35.20
N MET A 4 4.69 -86.20 36.50
CA MET A 4 5.85 -86.74 37.20
C MET A 4 5.68 -88.27 37.32
N GLN A 5 6.52 -89.05 36.64
CA GLN A 5 6.60 -90.51 36.79
C GLN A 5 7.64 -90.85 37.88
N GLN A 6 7.18 -91.26 39.06
CA GLN A 6 8.04 -91.79 40.11
C GLN A 6 8.24 -93.29 39.93
N ARG A 7 9.50 -93.73 39.76
CA ARG A 7 9.91 -95.14 39.75
C ARG A 7 10.20 -95.59 41.18
N THR A 8 9.51 -96.62 41.65
CA THR A 8 9.82 -97.33 42.90
C THR A 8 10.82 -98.45 42.61
N THR A 9 12.00 -98.40 43.22
CA THR A 9 12.99 -99.50 43.21
C THR A 9 12.88 -100.30 44.50
N CYS A 10 12.59 -101.60 44.41
CA CYS A 10 12.64 -102.55 45.50
C CYS A 10 13.82 -103.50 45.26
N SER A 11 14.73 -103.64 46.22
CA SER A 11 15.88 -104.55 46.18
C SER A 11 15.86 -105.41 47.45
N CYS A 12 15.70 -106.73 47.27
CA CYS A 12 15.86 -107.71 48.33
C CYS A 12 16.91 -108.75 47.91
N ASP A 13 17.92 -108.87 48.76
CA ASP A 13 19.01 -109.84 48.74
C ASP A 13 18.53 -111.28 48.93
N ARG A 14 19.13 -112.25 48.22
CA ARG A 14 19.36 -113.61 48.76
C ARG A 14 20.44 -114.39 48.00
N ARG A 15 21.27 -115.08 48.79
CA ARG A 15 22.50 -115.79 48.41
C ARG A 15 22.27 -117.24 47.95
N SER A 16 23.22 -117.67 47.10
CA SER A 16 24.00 -118.93 47.08
C SER A 16 23.39 -120.29 46.71
N ALA A 17 23.91 -120.79 45.57
CA ALA A 17 24.71 -122.03 45.38
C ALA A 17 24.06 -123.35 44.91
N SER A 18 24.79 -124.01 43.97
CA SER A 18 24.95 -125.46 43.71
C SER A 18 24.43 -126.04 42.37
N THR A 19 25.36 -126.15 41.42
CA THR A 19 25.73 -127.26 40.48
C THR A 19 24.71 -128.26 39.86
N HIS A 20 24.55 -128.12 38.52
CA HIS A 20 24.45 -129.11 37.40
C HIS A 20 23.27 -130.13 37.29
N PRO A 21 22.95 -130.65 36.07
CA PRO A 21 22.71 -129.95 34.80
C PRO A 21 21.47 -130.52 34.06
N HIS A 22 20.39 -129.76 33.88
CA HIS A 22 19.38 -130.10 32.86
C HIS A 22 18.98 -128.82 32.13
N LYS A 23 19.17 -128.85 30.80
CA LYS A 23 18.96 -127.73 29.89
C LYS A 23 17.56 -127.13 30.08
N GLN A 24 17.47 -125.97 30.72
CA GLN A 24 16.30 -125.10 30.64
C GLN A 24 16.45 -124.23 29.39
N VAL A 25 15.61 -124.49 28.39
CA VAL A 25 15.36 -123.50 27.34
C VAL A 25 14.36 -122.52 27.92
N LEU A 26 14.87 -121.38 28.40
CA LEU A 26 14.08 -120.23 28.80
C LEU A 26 13.66 -119.46 27.54
N LEU A 27 12.38 -119.49 27.19
CA LEU A 27 11.82 -118.47 26.30
C LEU A 27 11.36 -117.30 27.17
N LEU A 28 12.10 -116.20 27.09
CA LEU A 28 11.74 -114.91 27.65
C LEU A 28 10.60 -114.31 26.83
N TYR A 29 9.42 -114.16 27.44
CA TYR A 29 8.45 -113.15 27.03
C TYR A 29 8.20 -112.23 28.23
N GLY A 30 8.29 -110.92 27.97
CA GLY A 30 8.29 -109.79 28.91
C GLY A 30 7.77 -110.04 30.34
N ASN A 31 8.66 -109.84 31.32
CA ASN A 31 8.44 -109.55 32.74
C ASN A 31 7.36 -110.33 33.54
N VAL A 32 6.87 -111.48 33.07
CA VAL A 32 5.96 -112.33 33.83
C VAL A 32 6.47 -113.77 33.82
N CYS A 33 6.90 -114.27 34.98
CA CYS A 33 7.20 -115.70 35.18
C CYS A 33 5.88 -116.47 35.16
N VAL A 34 5.56 -117.14 34.06
CA VAL A 34 4.43 -118.06 34.00
C VAL A 34 4.91 -119.43 34.50
N ALA A 35 4.46 -119.81 35.69
CA ALA A 35 4.65 -121.18 36.18
C ALA A 35 3.84 -122.12 35.27
N ASN A 36 4.52 -123.06 34.63
CA ASN A 36 3.88 -124.09 33.81
C ASN A 36 3.07 -125.01 34.73
N VAL A 37 1.73 -124.88 34.69
CA VAL A 37 0.82 -125.86 35.28
C VAL A 37 0.62 -126.96 34.24
N PHE A 38 1.18 -128.14 34.52
CA PHE A 38 0.90 -129.36 33.78
C PHE A 38 -0.49 -129.85 34.17
N VAL A 39 -1.42 -129.92 33.21
CA VAL A 39 -2.79 -130.44 33.43
C VAL A 39 -2.93 -131.75 32.64
N CYS A 40 -3.00 -132.87 33.35
CA CYS A 40 -3.65 -134.09 32.84
C CYS A 40 -5.16 -133.93 33.05
N LEU A 41 -6.00 -134.22 32.05
CA LEU A 41 -7.44 -134.36 32.26
C LEU A 41 -8.03 -135.49 31.39
N GLU A 42 -8.43 -136.56 32.09
CA GLU A 42 -9.56 -137.43 31.76
C GLU A 42 -10.85 -136.59 31.53
N GLN A 43 -11.77 -137.12 30.71
CA GLN A 43 -13.08 -136.50 30.47
C GLN A 43 -13.89 -136.46 31.77
N ILE A 44 -14.41 -135.28 32.11
CA ILE A 44 -15.32 -135.05 33.25
C ILE A 44 -16.75 -135.07 32.71
N GLU A 45 -17.64 -135.80 33.40
CA GLU A 45 -19.06 -135.99 33.06
C GLU A 45 -19.89 -134.75 33.47
N ASP A 46 -20.86 -134.34 32.64
CA ASP A 46 -21.62 -133.08 32.79
C ASP A 46 -22.46 -132.97 34.10
N SER A 47 -22.55 -134.04 34.90
CA SER A 47 -23.31 -134.07 36.15
C SER A 47 -22.54 -133.64 37.40
N ASP A 48 -21.25 -133.34 37.30
CA ASP A 48 -20.38 -133.10 38.46
C ASP A 48 -20.19 -131.61 38.76
N GLY A 49 -21.28 -130.89 39.10
CA GLY A 49 -21.26 -129.59 39.79
C GLY A 49 -20.28 -128.51 39.26
N LEU A 50 -19.93 -128.54 37.98
CA LEU A 50 -18.69 -127.97 37.45
C LEU A 50 -18.72 -126.46 37.17
N PHE A 51 -19.84 -125.80 37.50
CA PHE A 51 -20.02 -124.36 37.32
C PHE A 51 -20.95 -123.82 38.39
N ASP A 52 -20.40 -123.10 39.35
CA ASP A 52 -21.18 -122.35 40.33
C ASP A 52 -21.35 -120.91 39.84
N PHE A 53 -22.53 -120.64 39.25
CA PHE A 53 -22.88 -119.33 38.72
C PHE A 53 -22.74 -118.23 39.79
N ASP A 54 -23.05 -118.53 41.05
CA ASP A 54 -22.99 -117.55 42.12
C ASP A 54 -21.54 -117.20 42.49
N VAL A 55 -20.57 -118.06 42.21
CA VAL A 55 -19.14 -117.76 42.44
C VAL A 55 -18.54 -117.05 41.24
N GLU A 56 -18.80 -117.53 40.03
CA GLU A 56 -18.15 -117.04 38.82
C GLU A 56 -18.73 -115.72 38.29
N VAL A 57 -19.99 -115.39 38.62
CA VAL A 57 -20.56 -114.09 38.23
C VAL A 57 -20.08 -112.94 39.13
N LYS A 58 -19.62 -113.22 40.35
CA LYS A 58 -19.22 -112.20 41.35
C LYS A 58 -18.11 -111.26 40.85
N PRO A 59 -16.99 -111.75 40.25
CA PRO A 59 -15.94 -110.86 39.73
C PRO A 59 -16.43 -109.97 38.59
N LEU A 60 -17.22 -110.52 37.67
CA LEU A 60 -17.79 -109.77 36.54
C LEU A 60 -18.74 -108.69 37.03
N LEU A 61 -19.66 -109.05 37.94
CA LEU A 61 -20.61 -108.12 38.52
C LEU A 61 -19.90 -107.02 39.31
N ASN A 62 -18.86 -107.36 40.07
CA ASN A 62 -18.09 -106.38 40.84
C ASN A 62 -17.41 -105.35 39.91
N VAL A 63 -16.81 -105.80 38.80
CA VAL A 63 -16.20 -104.89 37.82
C VAL A 63 -17.25 -104.00 37.15
N LEU A 64 -18.39 -104.57 36.73
CA LEU A 64 -19.45 -103.82 36.08
C LEU A 64 -20.08 -102.78 37.01
N VAL A 65 -20.40 -103.17 38.25
CA VAL A 65 -20.99 -102.27 39.24
C VAL A 65 -20.00 -101.16 39.62
N ASN A 66 -18.75 -101.50 39.90
CA ASN A 66 -17.75 -100.49 40.28
C ASN A 66 -17.43 -99.53 39.14
N LYS A 67 -17.31 -100.02 37.89
CA LYS A 67 -17.10 -99.14 36.73
C LYS A 67 -18.31 -98.25 36.47
N SER A 68 -19.52 -98.80 36.52
CA SER A 68 -20.74 -98.03 36.28
C SER A 68 -20.94 -96.95 37.36
N LEU A 69 -20.70 -97.28 38.63
CA LEU A 69 -20.77 -96.32 39.72
C LEU A 69 -19.66 -95.25 39.61
N ALA A 70 -18.42 -95.64 39.32
CA ALA A 70 -17.32 -94.70 39.16
C ALA A 70 -17.54 -93.75 37.98
N GLN A 71 -18.06 -94.27 36.86
CA GLN A 71 -18.40 -93.48 35.68
C GLN A 71 -19.54 -92.51 35.99
N ALA A 72 -20.65 -92.98 36.58
CA ALA A 72 -21.78 -92.12 36.95
C ALA A 72 -21.36 -91.01 37.95
N LEU A 73 -20.51 -91.32 38.92
CA LEU A 73 -19.99 -90.33 39.87
C LEU A 73 -19.08 -89.30 39.19
N LEU A 74 -18.33 -89.68 38.16
CA LEU A 74 -17.48 -88.77 37.43
C LEU A 74 -18.32 -87.83 36.55
N GLU A 75 -19.28 -88.39 35.80
CA GLU A 75 -20.18 -87.63 34.92
C GLU A 75 -20.96 -86.57 35.71
N VAL A 76 -21.55 -86.94 36.85
CA VAL A 76 -22.29 -85.98 37.69
C VAL A 76 -21.39 -84.87 38.22
N LYS A 77 -20.14 -85.17 38.58
CA LYS A 77 -19.19 -84.15 39.04
C LYS A 77 -18.77 -83.20 37.92
N GLU A 78 -18.50 -83.75 36.73
CA GLU A 78 -18.16 -82.96 35.56
C GLU A 78 -19.31 -82.04 35.15
N GLU A 79 -20.55 -82.52 35.14
CA GLU A 79 -21.73 -81.69 34.86
C GLU A 79 -21.88 -80.56 35.88
N GLN A 80 -21.68 -80.84 37.17
CA GLN A 80 -21.72 -79.83 38.23
C GLN A 80 -20.63 -78.77 38.06
N GLU A 81 -19.40 -79.18 37.73
CA GLU A 81 -18.30 -78.27 37.46
C GLU A 81 -18.57 -77.41 36.22
N MET A 82 -19.07 -78.02 35.15
CA MET A 82 -19.44 -77.31 33.92
C MET A 82 -20.55 -76.28 34.17
N GLN A 83 -21.55 -76.61 34.98
CA GLN A 83 -22.58 -75.65 35.38
C GLN A 83 -21.99 -74.50 36.20
N LEU A 84 -21.11 -74.79 37.15
CA LEU A 84 -20.44 -73.77 37.95
C LEU A 84 -19.60 -72.83 37.08
N LEU A 85 -18.80 -73.37 36.16
CA LEU A 85 -17.98 -72.59 35.24
C LEU A 85 -18.83 -71.72 34.31
N HIS A 86 -19.94 -72.22 33.78
CA HIS A 86 -20.86 -71.42 32.98
C HIS A 86 -21.46 -70.26 33.79
N CYS A 87 -21.93 -70.53 35.00
CA CYS A 87 -22.45 -69.47 35.88
C CYS A 87 -21.39 -68.41 36.18
N GLN A 88 -20.17 -68.81 36.53
CA GLN A 88 -19.06 -67.88 36.76
C GLN A 88 -18.70 -67.08 35.50
N HIS A 89 -18.68 -67.73 34.34
CA HIS A 89 -18.38 -67.08 33.07
C HIS A 89 -19.42 -66.01 32.71
N GLU A 90 -20.71 -66.32 32.85
CA GLU A 90 -21.79 -65.36 32.55
C GLU A 90 -21.77 -64.16 33.51
N VAL A 91 -21.49 -64.38 34.81
CA VAL A 91 -21.32 -63.28 35.77
C VAL A 91 -20.15 -62.39 35.37
N LEU A 92 -18.97 -62.95 35.12
CA LEU A 92 -17.80 -62.17 34.71
C LEU A 92 -18.03 -61.43 33.39
N LYS A 93 -18.74 -62.06 32.45
CA LYS A 93 -19.09 -61.45 31.16
C LYS A 93 -20.05 -60.28 31.34
N ALA A 94 -21.05 -60.41 32.21
CA ALA A 94 -21.95 -59.33 32.58
C ALA A 94 -21.17 -58.16 33.20
N GLU A 95 -20.34 -58.43 34.22
CA GLU A 95 -19.50 -57.41 34.87
C GLU A 95 -18.57 -56.69 33.88
N LYS A 96 -17.95 -57.42 32.94
CA LYS A 96 -17.09 -56.81 31.92
C LYS A 96 -17.88 -55.98 30.91
N ASN A 97 -19.10 -56.38 30.58
CA ASN A 97 -19.96 -55.60 29.69
C ASN A 97 -20.39 -54.29 30.38
N ASP A 98 -20.79 -54.36 31.65
CA ASP A 98 -21.18 -53.19 32.45
C ASP A 98 -19.99 -52.23 32.62
N ALA A 99 -18.81 -52.75 32.96
CA ALA A 99 -17.59 -51.95 33.06
C ALA A 99 -17.24 -51.26 31.74
N ARG A 100 -17.34 -51.98 30.61
CA ARG A 100 -17.08 -51.43 29.27
C ARG A 100 -18.12 -50.38 28.88
N GLN A 101 -19.38 -50.54 29.28
CA GLN A 101 -20.41 -49.53 29.05
C GLN A 101 -20.10 -48.25 29.86
N ALA A 102 -19.75 -48.39 31.13
CA ALA A 102 -19.37 -47.25 31.97
C ALA A 102 -18.14 -46.50 31.40
N GLU A 103 -17.13 -47.22 30.92
CA GLU A 103 -15.96 -46.65 30.25
C GLU A 103 -16.36 -45.84 29.00
N ARG A 104 -17.22 -46.40 28.13
CA ARG A 104 -17.72 -45.72 26.94
C ARG A 104 -18.48 -44.43 27.27
N GLU A 105 -19.35 -44.47 28.28
CA GLU A 105 -20.10 -43.28 28.71
C GLU A 105 -19.16 -42.19 29.24
N LEU A 106 -18.11 -42.55 29.97
CA LEU A 106 -17.08 -41.61 30.44
C LEU A 106 -16.28 -41.02 29.27
N GLU A 107 -15.88 -41.84 28.30
CA GLU A 107 -15.20 -41.37 27.09
C GLU A 107 -16.06 -40.38 26.30
N ASP A 108 -17.33 -40.69 26.10
CA ASP A 108 -18.22 -39.84 25.31
C ASP A 108 -18.49 -38.51 26.02
N LYS A 109 -18.68 -38.54 27.35
CA LYS A 109 -18.73 -37.31 28.17
C LYS A 109 -17.44 -36.51 28.07
N ALA A 110 -16.28 -37.15 28.09
CA ALA A 110 -14.99 -36.48 27.95
C ALA A 110 -14.80 -35.86 26.55
N LYS A 111 -15.19 -36.58 25.49
CA LYS A 111 -15.18 -36.08 24.11
C LYS A 111 -16.07 -34.86 23.95
N GLU A 112 -17.28 -34.91 24.50
CA GLU A 112 -18.23 -33.80 24.41
C GLU A 112 -17.76 -32.58 25.21
N ALA A 113 -17.27 -32.78 26.44
CA ALA A 113 -16.67 -31.72 27.23
C ALA A 113 -15.47 -31.07 26.51
N ASN A 114 -14.63 -31.88 25.85
CA ASN A 114 -13.51 -31.36 25.06
C ASN A 114 -13.97 -30.56 23.84
N ARG A 115 -14.99 -31.03 23.11
CA ARG A 115 -15.60 -30.30 21.99
C ARG A 115 -16.14 -28.95 22.45
N GLN A 116 -16.86 -28.90 23.56
CA GLN A 116 -17.41 -27.66 24.10
C GLN A 116 -16.29 -26.68 24.52
N LYS A 117 -15.24 -27.18 25.20
CA LYS A 117 -14.06 -26.38 25.56
C LYS A 117 -13.39 -25.78 24.32
N GLU A 118 -13.20 -26.56 23.26
CA GLU A 118 -12.61 -26.09 22.01
C GLU A 118 -13.49 -25.05 21.30
N LEU A 119 -14.82 -25.23 21.28
CA LEU A 119 -15.75 -24.24 20.74
C LEU A 119 -15.69 -22.91 21.50
N VAL A 120 -15.67 -22.96 22.84
CA VAL A 120 -15.53 -21.76 23.68
C VAL A 120 -14.20 -21.07 23.42
N LYS A 121 -13.10 -21.84 23.32
CA LYS A 121 -11.77 -21.31 23.03
C LYS A 121 -11.72 -20.61 21.67
N LYS A 122 -12.31 -21.20 20.64
CA LYS A 122 -12.40 -20.60 19.29
C LYS A 122 -13.20 -19.30 19.32
N LYS A 123 -14.39 -19.30 19.92
CA LYS A 123 -15.23 -18.09 20.06
C LYS A 123 -14.49 -16.98 20.81
N LYS A 124 -13.80 -17.30 21.91
CA LYS A 124 -13.01 -16.33 22.67
C LYS A 124 -11.85 -15.77 21.86
N ALA A 125 -11.15 -16.62 21.09
CA ALA A 125 -10.06 -16.18 20.22
C ALA A 125 -10.55 -15.24 19.10
N GLU A 126 -11.73 -15.53 18.51
CA GLU A 126 -12.36 -14.67 17.51
C GLU A 126 -12.77 -13.31 18.10
N GLN A 127 -13.41 -13.31 19.26
CA GLN A 127 -13.76 -12.09 19.99
C GLN A 127 -12.52 -11.25 20.29
N GLN A 128 -11.45 -11.85 20.81
CA GLN A 128 -10.20 -11.15 21.07
C GLN A 128 -9.59 -10.54 19.80
N ARG A 129 -9.64 -11.24 18.67
CA ARG A 129 -9.18 -10.68 17.38
C ARG A 129 -10.02 -9.49 16.96
N HIS A 130 -11.34 -9.58 17.10
CA HIS A 130 -12.25 -8.49 16.78
C HIS A 130 -11.99 -7.26 17.67
N ASP A 131 -11.86 -7.47 18.98
CA ASP A 131 -11.58 -6.43 19.96
C ASP A 131 -10.23 -5.74 19.69
N GLN A 132 -9.20 -6.50 19.32
CA GLN A 132 -7.91 -5.93 18.94
C GLN A 132 -8.02 -5.03 17.70
N ILE A 133 -8.76 -5.46 16.68
CA ILE A 133 -8.98 -4.67 15.46
C ILE A 133 -9.78 -3.41 15.79
N MET A 134 -10.87 -3.54 16.55
CA MET A 134 -11.70 -2.42 16.98
C MET A 134 -10.90 -1.42 17.80
N ARG A 135 -10.09 -1.90 18.75
CA ARG A 135 -9.21 -1.06 19.57
C ARG A 135 -8.21 -0.28 18.71
N LYS A 136 -7.57 -0.93 17.73
CA LYS A 136 -6.66 -0.24 16.78
C LYS A 136 -7.39 0.83 15.97
N LYS A 137 -8.59 0.54 15.47
CA LYS A 137 -9.42 1.50 14.72
C LYS A 137 -9.82 2.69 15.58
N LEU A 138 -10.26 2.44 16.81
CA LEU A 138 -10.63 3.49 17.76
C LEU A 138 -9.46 4.39 18.10
N PHE A 139 -8.27 3.81 18.37
CA PHE A 139 -7.07 4.60 18.61
C PHE A 139 -6.65 5.42 17.38
N ALA A 140 -6.67 4.82 16.19
CA ALA A 140 -6.36 5.54 14.96
C ALA A 140 -7.32 6.71 14.73
N TRP A 141 -8.63 6.50 14.95
CA TRP A 141 -9.64 7.54 14.82
C TRP A 141 -9.48 8.65 15.86
N GLN A 142 -9.30 8.28 17.14
CA GLN A 142 -9.11 9.22 18.23
C GLN A 142 -7.84 10.05 18.04
N PHE A 143 -6.80 9.48 17.46
CA PHE A 143 -5.56 10.19 17.13
C PHE A 143 -5.71 11.07 15.90
N ALA A 144 -6.30 10.56 14.82
CA ALA A 144 -6.42 11.27 13.55
C ALA A 144 -7.34 12.49 13.66
N ARG A 145 -8.46 12.40 14.39
CA ARG A 145 -9.43 13.49 14.48
C ARG A 145 -8.84 14.83 14.96
N PRO A 146 -8.19 14.92 16.14
CA PRO A 146 -7.57 16.16 16.58
C PRO A 146 -6.35 16.53 15.72
N LEU A 147 -5.57 15.56 15.26
CA LEU A 147 -4.39 15.82 14.42
C LEU A 147 -4.78 16.49 13.09
N VAL A 148 -5.80 15.98 12.41
CA VAL A 148 -6.28 16.55 11.15
C VAL A 148 -6.78 17.98 11.35
N SER A 149 -7.56 18.25 12.40
CA SER A 149 -7.99 19.61 12.71
C SER A 149 -6.80 20.54 12.94
N GLN A 150 -5.87 20.16 13.82
CA GLN A 150 -4.71 20.99 14.15
C GLN A 150 -3.78 21.20 12.96
N THR A 151 -3.57 20.19 12.13
CA THR A 151 -2.72 20.31 10.93
C THR A 151 -3.35 21.20 9.87
N ILE A 152 -4.68 21.16 9.69
CA ILE A 152 -5.39 22.12 8.82
C ILE A 152 -5.22 23.54 9.35
N ASP A 153 -5.42 23.78 10.64
CA ASP A 153 -5.28 25.11 11.24
C ASP A 153 -3.84 25.63 11.12
N GLN A 154 -2.84 24.78 11.36
CA GLN A 154 -1.43 25.14 11.22
C GLN A 154 -1.02 25.38 9.76
N ALA A 155 -1.50 24.56 8.83
CA ALA A 155 -1.21 24.70 7.41
C ALA A 155 -1.86 25.99 6.86
N THR A 156 -3.11 26.26 7.21
CA THR A 156 -3.81 27.49 6.82
C THR A 156 -3.12 28.73 7.40
N ALA A 157 -2.75 28.73 8.69
CA ALA A 157 -2.00 29.83 9.30
C ALA A 157 -0.65 30.06 8.62
N THR A 158 0.06 28.99 8.26
CA THR A 158 1.34 29.08 7.54
C THR A 158 1.17 29.65 6.13
N LEU A 159 0.14 29.21 5.41
CA LEU A 159 -0.18 29.71 4.06
C LEU A 159 -0.67 31.15 4.07
N GLN A 160 -1.43 31.55 5.10
CA GLN A 160 -1.83 32.95 5.33
C GLN A 160 -0.60 33.83 5.58
N LYS A 161 0.33 33.40 6.45
CA LYS A 161 1.60 34.13 6.70
C LYS A 161 2.47 34.26 5.45
N LYS A 162 2.46 33.24 4.58
CA LYS A 162 3.15 33.29 3.28
C LYS A 162 2.43 34.16 2.24
N GLY A 163 1.25 34.70 2.55
CA GLY A 163 0.48 35.54 1.64
C GLY A 163 -0.13 34.78 0.45
N VAL A 164 -0.27 33.46 0.54
CA VAL A 164 -0.88 32.64 -0.53
C VAL A 164 -2.38 32.93 -0.65
N PHE A 165 -3.05 33.13 0.49
CA PHE A 165 -4.44 33.58 0.52
C PHE A 165 -4.48 35.10 0.52
N TYR A 166 -4.84 35.68 -0.62
CA TYR A 166 -5.06 37.12 -0.78
C TYR A 166 -6.48 37.37 -1.28
N ASP A 167 -7.00 38.56 -0.97
CA ASP A 167 -8.26 39.01 -1.56
C ASP A 167 -8.02 39.42 -3.03
N PRO A 168 -8.69 38.79 -4.00
CA PRO A 168 -8.51 39.11 -5.42
C PRO A 168 -8.80 40.59 -5.73
N ILE A 169 -9.75 41.21 -5.02
CA ILE A 169 -10.14 42.61 -5.24
C ILE A 169 -9.02 43.55 -4.78
N LEU A 170 -8.46 43.32 -3.59
CA LEU A 170 -7.32 44.10 -3.09
C LEU A 170 -6.08 43.92 -4.00
N ARG A 171 -5.87 42.71 -4.51
CA ARG A 171 -4.76 42.44 -5.45
C ARG A 171 -4.97 43.17 -6.78
N SER A 172 -6.17 43.13 -7.36
CA SER A 172 -6.45 43.90 -8.60
C SER A 172 -6.33 45.40 -8.37
N LEU A 173 -6.83 45.90 -7.23
CA LEU A 173 -6.76 47.31 -6.89
C LEU A 173 -5.31 47.77 -6.73
N SER A 174 -4.48 47.01 -6.02
CA SER A 174 -3.05 47.34 -5.86
C SER A 174 -2.29 47.37 -7.19
N ILE A 175 -2.59 46.43 -8.11
CA ILE A 175 -2.00 46.43 -9.46
C ILE A 175 -2.47 47.65 -10.25
N TRP A 176 -3.77 47.97 -10.20
CA TRP A 176 -4.35 49.11 -10.89
C TRP A 176 -3.78 50.44 -10.38
N LEU A 177 -3.73 50.62 -9.05
CA LEU A 177 -3.13 51.79 -8.41
C LEU A 177 -1.65 51.93 -8.74
N ALA A 178 -0.90 50.82 -8.72
CA ALA A 178 0.51 50.85 -9.12
C ALA A 178 0.64 51.35 -10.57
N ARG A 179 -0.18 50.86 -11.49
CA ARG A 179 -0.17 51.30 -12.89
C ARG A 179 -0.45 52.80 -13.00
N ASP A 180 -1.52 53.27 -12.36
CA ASP A 180 -1.93 54.69 -12.39
C ASP A 180 -0.85 55.62 -11.85
N VAL A 181 -0.22 55.24 -10.72
CA VAL A 181 0.90 56.00 -10.14
C VAL A 181 2.11 56.02 -11.08
N TYR A 182 2.48 54.87 -11.66
CA TYR A 182 3.62 54.81 -12.57
C TYR A 182 3.40 55.63 -13.84
N GLU A 183 2.22 55.55 -14.45
CA GLU A 183 1.83 56.33 -15.64
C GLU A 183 1.88 57.84 -15.35
N GLY A 184 1.27 58.28 -14.24
CA GLY A 184 1.32 59.69 -13.83
C GLY A 184 2.74 60.17 -13.51
N THR A 185 3.59 59.32 -12.91
CA THR A 185 5.00 59.69 -12.69
C THR A 185 5.79 59.79 -13.98
N ASP A 186 5.54 58.90 -14.95
CA ASP A 186 6.24 58.90 -16.23
C ASP A 186 5.96 60.19 -17.00
N ASP A 187 4.68 60.60 -17.07
CA ASP A 187 4.28 61.88 -17.70
C ASP A 187 5.02 63.07 -17.07
N THR A 188 5.10 63.13 -15.73
CA THR A 188 5.81 64.24 -15.06
C THR A 188 7.31 64.22 -15.29
N ILE A 189 7.91 63.03 -15.43
CA ILE A 189 9.34 62.87 -15.74
C ILE A 189 9.59 63.29 -17.18
N GLN A 190 8.76 62.86 -18.13
CA GLN A 190 8.84 63.26 -19.53
C GLN A 190 8.69 64.78 -19.69
N LEU A 191 7.71 65.39 -19.03
CA LEU A 191 7.48 66.83 -19.08
C LEU A 191 8.68 67.60 -18.49
N ARG A 192 9.26 67.11 -17.39
CA ARG A 192 10.50 67.68 -16.84
C ARG A 192 11.69 67.51 -17.77
N ALA A 193 11.85 66.35 -18.40
CA ALA A 193 12.93 66.07 -19.34
C ALA A 193 12.87 67.05 -20.53
N LEU A 194 11.69 67.18 -21.16
CA LEU A 194 11.45 68.14 -22.24
C LEU A 194 11.69 69.58 -21.77
N SER A 195 11.21 69.95 -20.57
CA SER A 195 11.47 71.28 -20.02
C SER A 195 12.95 71.55 -19.81
N THR A 196 13.74 70.57 -19.38
CA THR A 196 15.18 70.72 -19.21
C THR A 196 15.92 70.81 -20.54
N GLU A 197 15.49 70.05 -21.55
CA GLU A 197 16.04 70.12 -22.91
C GLU A 197 15.81 71.50 -23.52
N LEU A 198 14.56 72.00 -23.48
CA LEU A 198 14.24 73.36 -23.94
C LEU A 198 15.02 74.44 -23.18
N LEU A 199 15.17 74.30 -21.86
CA LEU A 199 15.96 75.24 -21.07
C LEU A 199 17.44 75.22 -21.49
N ASN A 200 18.00 74.03 -21.70
CA ASN A 200 19.39 73.87 -22.15
C ASN A 200 19.60 74.49 -23.53
N ASP A 201 18.67 74.30 -24.46
CA ASP A 201 18.72 74.91 -25.80
C ASP A 201 18.66 76.44 -25.74
N LEU A 202 17.78 76.99 -24.89
CA LEU A 202 17.68 78.43 -24.67
C LEU A 202 18.96 79.00 -24.04
N ILE A 203 19.53 78.32 -23.06
CA ILE A 203 20.81 78.73 -22.44
C ILE A 203 21.93 78.67 -23.46
N PHE A 204 22.02 77.59 -24.25
CA PHE A 204 23.03 77.42 -25.28
C PHE A 204 22.92 78.51 -26.35
N HIS A 205 21.71 78.78 -26.85
CA HIS A 205 21.45 79.85 -27.81
C HIS A 205 21.78 81.23 -27.22
N GLY A 206 21.43 81.48 -25.96
CA GLY A 206 21.77 82.71 -25.24
C GLY A 206 23.28 82.92 -25.11
N LEU A 207 24.02 81.91 -24.68
CA LEU A 207 25.48 81.93 -24.56
C LEU A 207 26.17 82.10 -25.93
N ARG A 208 25.70 81.37 -26.95
CA ARG A 208 26.19 81.53 -28.33
C ARG A 208 25.99 82.96 -28.81
N ARG A 209 24.80 83.54 -28.58
CA ARG A 209 24.52 84.94 -28.92
C ARG A 209 25.43 85.91 -28.17
N GLN A 210 25.64 85.70 -26.87
CA GLN A 210 26.55 86.55 -26.07
C GLN A 210 28.01 86.42 -26.53
N ALA A 211 28.48 85.22 -26.87
CA ALA A 211 29.82 85.01 -27.41
C ALA A 211 30.01 85.71 -28.76
N LEU A 212 29.00 85.65 -29.64
CA LEU A 212 28.99 86.43 -30.89
C LEU A 212 29.05 87.94 -30.59
N PHE A 213 28.24 88.46 -29.67
CA PHE A 213 28.29 89.89 -29.30
C PHE A 213 29.61 90.31 -28.66
N ALA A 214 30.21 89.46 -27.81
CA ALA A 214 31.52 89.73 -27.20
C ALA A 214 32.65 89.80 -28.24
N GLN A 215 32.59 88.98 -29.29
CA GLN A 215 33.53 89.05 -30.42
C GLN A 215 33.33 90.31 -31.29
N LEU A 216 32.13 90.90 -31.28
CA LEU A 216 31.76 92.07 -32.07
C LEU A 216 32.16 93.41 -31.41
N LEU A 217 32.52 93.44 -30.13
CA LEU A 217 32.86 94.67 -29.40
C LEU A 217 34.08 95.48 -29.92
N PRO A 218 35.02 94.99 -30.75
CA PRO A 218 36.03 95.86 -31.35
C PRO A 218 35.62 96.48 -32.69
N ASN A 219 34.59 95.98 -33.39
CA ASN A 219 34.38 96.29 -34.80
C ASN A 219 32.95 96.75 -35.09
N GLU A 220 32.77 98.05 -35.35
CA GLU A 220 31.49 98.69 -35.56
C GLU A 220 30.71 98.16 -36.79
N SER A 221 29.42 97.91 -36.56
CA SER A 221 28.28 97.87 -37.49
C SER A 221 28.23 96.84 -38.64
N GLU A 222 29.33 96.45 -39.30
CA GLU A 222 29.24 95.65 -40.53
C GLU A 222 29.08 94.13 -40.27
N ALA A 223 29.69 93.63 -39.21
CA ALA A 223 29.65 92.20 -38.86
C ALA A 223 28.31 91.78 -38.21
N MET A 224 27.60 92.72 -37.58
CA MET A 224 26.32 92.46 -36.92
C MET A 224 25.18 92.23 -37.93
N VAL A 225 25.20 92.96 -39.04
CA VAL A 225 24.21 92.81 -40.12
C VAL A 225 24.38 91.48 -40.86
N ARG A 226 25.62 91.03 -41.08
CA ARG A 226 25.91 89.76 -41.79
C ARG A 226 25.47 88.50 -41.01
N LEU A 227 25.35 88.56 -39.69
CA LEU A 227 24.93 87.42 -38.86
C LEU A 227 23.41 87.34 -38.68
N LEU A 228 22.68 88.46 -38.61
CA LEU A 228 21.22 88.44 -38.60
C LEU A 228 20.60 87.86 -39.88
N LEU A 229 21.34 87.94 -40.99
CA LEU A 229 20.93 87.42 -42.29
C LEU A 229 21.34 85.96 -42.53
N ARG A 230 22.16 85.35 -41.66
CA ARG A 230 22.84 84.10 -42.04
C ARG A 230 22.10 82.80 -41.73
N ASP A 231 21.19 82.81 -40.77
CA ASP A 231 20.50 81.58 -40.38
C ASP A 231 18.98 81.76 -40.58
N PRO A 232 18.35 81.19 -41.63
CA PRO A 232 16.91 81.02 -41.60
C PRO A 232 16.56 80.11 -40.42
N LEU A 233 15.49 80.44 -39.69
CA LEU A 233 14.94 79.58 -38.65
C LEU A 233 14.67 78.20 -39.26
N VAL A 234 15.54 77.23 -38.97
CA VAL A 234 15.24 75.83 -39.24
C VAL A 234 14.30 75.40 -38.14
N LEU A 235 13.00 75.41 -38.46
CA LEU A 235 12.00 74.73 -37.64
C LEU A 235 12.35 73.23 -37.64
N PRO A 236 12.38 72.57 -36.47
CA PRO A 236 12.55 71.13 -36.42
C PRO A 236 11.44 70.47 -37.24
N LEU A 237 11.83 69.61 -38.18
CA LEU A 237 10.88 68.80 -38.94
C LEU A 237 10.27 67.78 -37.95
N PRO A 238 8.93 67.59 -37.93
CA PRO A 238 8.32 66.56 -37.08
C PRO A 238 8.91 65.19 -37.43
N GLU A 239 9.16 64.35 -36.42
CA GLU A 239 9.96 63.12 -36.46
C GLU A 239 9.44 62.02 -37.43
N ASP A 240 8.34 62.26 -38.15
CA ASP A 240 7.66 61.28 -39.00
C ASP A 240 7.90 61.44 -40.51
N ALA A 241 8.88 62.22 -40.97
CA ALA A 241 9.14 62.43 -42.41
C ALA A 241 10.33 61.61 -42.96
N SER A 242 10.07 60.76 -43.96
CA SER A 242 11.05 59.86 -44.58
C SER A 242 12.18 60.59 -45.31
N ALA A 243 13.42 60.11 -45.10
CA ALA A 243 14.67 60.67 -45.61
C ALA A 243 14.66 60.97 -47.12
N GLY A 244 14.80 62.24 -47.50
CA GLY A 244 15.13 62.63 -48.87
C GLY A 244 14.52 63.91 -49.46
N THR A 245 14.14 64.92 -48.68
CA THR A 245 13.71 66.22 -49.25
C THR A 245 14.64 67.35 -48.81
N GLU A 246 15.44 67.87 -49.75
CA GLU A 246 16.28 69.06 -49.59
C GLU A 246 15.42 70.33 -49.40
N PRO A 247 15.82 71.28 -48.54
CA PRO A 247 15.07 72.52 -48.35
C PRO A 247 15.19 73.45 -49.57
N LEU A 248 14.05 73.93 -50.09
CA LEU A 248 14.00 74.94 -51.15
C LEU A 248 14.71 76.22 -50.72
N SER A 249 15.81 76.56 -51.40
CA SER A 249 16.48 77.84 -51.31
C SER A 249 15.81 78.85 -52.24
N VAL A 250 15.11 79.85 -51.68
CA VAL A 250 14.57 80.96 -52.48
C VAL A 250 15.71 81.94 -52.77
N THR A 251 16.02 82.12 -54.06
CA THR A 251 17.09 83.00 -54.54
C THR A 251 16.49 84.36 -54.90
N GLU A 252 16.94 85.40 -54.19
CA GLU A 252 16.82 86.84 -54.51
C GLU A 252 15.40 87.46 -54.60
N ILE A 253 15.00 88.15 -53.52
CA ILE A 253 13.90 89.14 -53.55
C ILE A 253 14.55 90.52 -53.74
N GLY A 254 14.32 91.16 -54.88
CA GLY A 254 14.78 92.52 -55.18
C GLY A 254 14.01 93.60 -54.38
N PRO A 255 14.57 94.82 -54.24
CA PRO A 255 13.96 95.85 -53.39
C PRO A 255 12.70 96.48 -54.03
N ILE A 256 11.55 96.33 -53.38
CA ILE A 256 10.34 97.10 -53.68
C ILE A 256 10.49 98.49 -53.01
N ALA A 257 10.53 99.56 -53.80
CA ALA A 257 10.82 100.91 -53.28
C ALA A 257 9.63 101.55 -52.54
N LEU A 258 9.49 101.37 -51.23
CA LEU A 258 8.38 101.91 -50.45
C LEU A 258 8.60 103.39 -50.06
N SER A 259 7.59 104.24 -50.25
CA SER A 259 7.55 105.59 -49.69
C SER A 259 6.60 105.67 -48.49
N ARG A 260 6.89 106.55 -47.52
CA ARG A 260 6.05 106.72 -46.31
C ARG A 260 4.65 107.29 -46.61
N ALA A 261 4.43 107.80 -47.82
CA ALA A 261 3.17 108.38 -48.26
C ALA A 261 2.25 107.39 -49.02
N ASP A 262 2.70 106.15 -49.24
CA ASP A 262 1.95 105.18 -50.04
C ASP A 262 0.82 104.53 -49.21
N SER A 263 -0.38 104.39 -49.79
CA SER A 263 -1.47 103.64 -49.18
C SER A 263 -1.19 102.13 -49.22
N LEU A 264 -1.79 101.37 -48.29
CA LEU A 264 -1.59 99.91 -48.18
C LEU A 264 -1.91 99.20 -49.51
N GLU A 265 -3.00 99.58 -50.16
CA GLU A 265 -3.43 99.04 -51.46
C GLU A 265 -2.41 99.30 -52.58
N ALA A 266 -1.78 100.50 -52.59
CA ALA A 266 -0.76 100.82 -53.59
C ALA A 266 0.49 99.96 -53.40
N ILE A 267 0.83 99.62 -52.16
CA ILE A 267 1.95 98.71 -51.86
C ILE A 267 1.62 97.29 -52.32
N GLU A 268 0.40 96.80 -52.06
CA GLU A 268 -0.04 95.47 -52.50
C GLU A 268 -0.01 95.33 -54.02
N SER A 269 -0.50 96.34 -54.76
CA SER A 269 -0.42 96.32 -56.23
C SER A 269 1.01 96.28 -56.77
N ARG A 270 1.98 96.90 -56.06
CA ARG A 270 3.40 96.89 -56.46
C ARG A 270 4.05 95.55 -56.18
N ILE A 271 3.64 94.89 -55.09
CA ILE A 271 4.03 93.50 -54.79
C ILE A 271 3.50 92.58 -55.89
N GLU A 272 2.23 92.71 -56.28
CA GLU A 272 1.64 91.92 -57.36
C GLU A 272 2.36 92.12 -58.70
N ALA A 273 2.62 93.38 -59.07
CA ALA A 273 3.33 93.71 -60.29
C ALA A 273 4.74 93.10 -60.32
N TRP A 274 5.47 93.18 -59.20
CA TRP A 274 6.80 92.59 -59.07
C TRP A 274 6.77 91.05 -59.17
N ILE A 275 5.77 90.40 -58.56
CA ILE A 275 5.61 88.94 -58.61
C ILE A 275 5.32 88.48 -60.04
N LEU A 276 4.45 89.19 -60.76
CA LEU A 276 4.15 88.88 -62.17
C LEU A 276 5.40 88.99 -63.04
N GLU A 277 6.22 90.02 -62.82
CA GLU A 277 7.44 90.24 -63.60
C GLU A 277 8.52 89.17 -63.35
N ASN A 278 8.68 88.69 -62.11
CA ASN A 278 9.79 87.81 -61.75
C ASN A 278 9.44 86.32 -61.68
N VAL A 279 8.18 85.97 -61.37
CA VAL A 279 7.74 84.57 -61.12
C VAL A 279 6.86 84.04 -62.26
N GLY A 280 6.35 84.91 -63.14
CA GLY A 280 5.65 84.52 -64.37
C GLY A 280 4.34 83.74 -64.19
N SER A 281 3.82 83.62 -62.97
CA SER A 281 2.61 82.88 -62.63
C SER A 281 1.61 83.78 -61.90
N GLN A 282 0.31 83.66 -62.21
CA GLN A 282 -0.75 84.34 -61.43
C GLN A 282 -0.81 83.72 -60.03
N VAL A 283 -0.40 84.47 -59.02
CA VAL A 283 -0.47 84.06 -57.62
C VAL A 283 -1.86 84.38 -57.08
N ASN A 284 -2.50 83.38 -56.43
CA ASN A 284 -3.79 83.58 -55.77
C ASN A 284 -3.63 84.50 -54.56
N ILE A 285 -4.32 85.63 -54.57
CA ILE A 285 -4.30 86.60 -53.46
C ILE A 285 -5.07 86.01 -52.28
N PRO A 286 -4.47 85.83 -51.09
CA PRO A 286 -5.17 85.34 -49.91
C PRO A 286 -6.19 86.38 -49.41
N LYS A 287 -7.29 85.92 -48.81
CA LYS A 287 -8.32 86.80 -48.22
C LYS A 287 -7.69 87.71 -47.16
N GLY A 288 -7.58 89.01 -47.47
CA GLY A 288 -6.98 90.03 -46.59
C GLY A 288 -5.69 90.66 -47.13
N GLY A 289 -5.19 90.24 -48.29
CA GLY A 289 -3.99 90.81 -48.91
C GLY A 289 -2.68 90.20 -48.39
N PHE A 290 -1.58 90.43 -49.10
CA PHE A 290 -0.28 89.83 -48.76
C PHE A 290 0.27 90.32 -47.41
N LEU A 291 -0.17 91.49 -46.93
CA LEU A 291 0.32 92.13 -45.71
C LEU A 291 -0.59 91.90 -44.49
N SER A 292 -1.73 91.22 -44.65
CA SER A 292 -2.74 91.01 -43.60
C SER A 292 -2.17 90.30 -42.36
N TYR A 293 -1.31 89.31 -42.56
CA TYR A 293 -0.70 88.54 -41.47
C TYR A 293 0.31 89.34 -40.65
N CYS A 294 0.92 90.39 -41.21
CA CYS A 294 1.83 91.27 -40.50
C CYS A 294 1.10 92.32 -39.63
N SER A 295 -0.18 92.59 -39.90
CA SER A 295 -1.00 93.55 -39.14
C SER A 295 -1.56 92.98 -37.82
N SER A 296 -1.42 91.69 -37.55
CA SER A 296 -2.05 91.03 -36.39
C SER A 296 -1.22 91.06 -35.09
N ARG A 297 -0.33 92.06 -34.94
CA ARG A 297 0.27 92.40 -33.63
C ARG A 297 -0.24 93.76 -33.16
N LYS A 298 -1.33 93.72 -32.41
CA LYS A 298 -1.65 94.69 -31.36
C LYS A 298 -1.81 93.92 -30.06
#